data_AF-A0A836U4U1-F1
#
_entry.id   AF-A0A836U4U1-F1
#
_cell.length_a   1.000
_cell.length_b   1.000
_cell.length_c   1.000
_cell.angle_alpha   90.00
_cell.angle_beta   90.00
_cell.angle_gamma   90.00
#
_symmetry.space_group_name_H-M   'P 1'
#
loop_
_entity.id
_entity.type
_entity.pdbx_description
1 polymer ?
#
loop_
_entity_poly.entity_id
_entity_poly.type
_entity_poly.pdbx_seq_one_letter_code
_entity_poly.pdbx_strand_id
1 'polypeptide(L)'
;PVLSSSYAYPTSVDRSLVIAASGGIEGVVICINKIDLDALRERDQVISLYRGLGYEVIATSAMTGSGMPALIERFHEGLSVLVGPSGGGKSSILNAVEPELGLRTQELMRHHDRGRHTTTSSSLHRLSEGGYVADTPGVKQLQPWGIPVDELVSYFPEMAALTGACQLRDCSHLHEP
;
A
#
# COMPACT_ATOMS: atom_id res chain seq x y z
N PRO A 1 -1.02 1.04 1.34
CA PRO A 1 -0.26 0.36 0.25
C PRO A 1 -0.23 1.19 -1.04
N VAL A 2 0.90 1.34 -1.72
CA VAL A 2 1.03 2.03 -3.01
C VAL A 2 1.20 1.01 -4.11
N LEU A 3 0.25 0.95 -5.05
CA LEU A 3 0.25 0.03 -6.18
C LEU A 3 0.45 0.77 -7.49
N SER A 4 1.05 0.10 -8.47
CA SER A 4 0.90 0.44 -9.89
C SER A 4 0.10 -0.68 -10.55
N SER A 5 -0.82 -0.37 -11.46
CA SER A 5 -1.76 -1.34 -12.03
C SER A 5 -1.13 -2.59 -12.65
N SER A 6 0.04 -2.45 -13.29
CA SER A 6 0.74 -3.59 -13.91
C SER A 6 1.27 -4.60 -12.89
N TYR A 7 1.14 -4.31 -11.58
CA TYR A 7 1.60 -5.12 -10.45
C TYR A 7 0.60 -5.14 -9.28
N ALA A 8 -0.67 -4.81 -9.52
CA ALA A 8 -1.72 -4.93 -8.50
C ALA A 8 -2.12 -6.41 -8.33
N TYR A 9 -1.22 -7.23 -7.80
CA TYR A 9 -1.57 -8.56 -7.34
C TYR A 9 -2.36 -8.40 -6.03
N PRO A 10 -3.64 -8.82 -5.98
CA PRO A 10 -4.46 -8.72 -4.76
C PRO A 10 -3.71 -9.25 -3.54
N THR A 11 -3.00 -10.37 -3.72
CA THR A 11 -2.19 -11.01 -2.67
C THR A 11 -1.14 -10.11 -2.01
N SER A 12 -0.53 -9.15 -2.72
CA SER A 12 0.46 -8.25 -2.10
C SER A 12 -0.21 -7.17 -1.26
N VAL A 13 -1.40 -6.74 -1.67
CA VAL A 13 -2.22 -5.78 -0.91
C VAL A 13 -2.72 -6.48 0.34
N ASP A 14 -3.33 -7.66 0.19
CA ASP A 14 -3.85 -8.49 1.28
C ASP A 14 -2.79 -8.71 2.36
N ARG A 15 -1.57 -9.10 1.98
CA ARG A 15 -0.47 -9.25 2.95
C ARG A 15 -0.14 -7.96 3.68
N SER A 16 -0.16 -6.82 2.98
CA SER A 16 0.10 -5.53 3.61
C SER A 16 -1.02 -5.13 4.57
N LEU A 17 -2.27 -5.42 4.22
CA LEU A 17 -3.45 -5.18 5.06
C LEU A 17 -3.41 -6.06 6.31
N VAL A 18 -3.12 -7.35 6.15
CA VAL A 18 -2.96 -8.30 7.26
C VAL A 18 -1.84 -7.88 8.21
N ILE A 19 -0.67 -7.47 7.69
CA ILE A 19 0.44 -6.99 8.52
C ILE A 19 0.07 -5.70 9.25
N ALA A 20 -0.65 -4.79 8.59
CA ALA A 20 -1.10 -3.57 9.23
C ALA A 20 -2.11 -3.87 10.35
N ALA A 21 -3.08 -4.75 10.08
CA ALA A 21 -4.08 -5.17 11.04
C ALA A 21 -3.48 -5.88 12.26
N SER A 22 -2.53 -6.82 12.05
CA SER A 22 -1.85 -7.51 13.16
C SER A 22 -0.95 -6.58 13.97
N GLY A 23 -0.45 -5.50 13.36
CA GLY A 23 0.29 -4.44 14.05
C GLY A 23 -0.59 -3.41 14.75
N GLY A 24 -1.92 -3.54 14.72
CA GLY A 24 -2.86 -2.58 15.29
C GLY A 24 -2.87 -1.22 14.57
N ILE A 25 -2.47 -1.18 13.30
CA ILE A 25 -2.45 0.04 12.50
C ILE A 25 -3.86 0.33 11.99
N GLU A 26 -4.46 1.39 12.53
CA GLU A 26 -5.72 1.93 12.06
C GLU A 26 -5.52 2.93 10.91
N GLY A 27 -6.58 3.19 10.13
CA GLY A 27 -6.55 4.23 9.08
C GLY A 27 -5.72 3.88 7.84
N VAL A 28 -5.59 2.59 7.52
CA VAL A 28 -4.86 2.13 6.32
C VAL A 28 -5.51 2.62 5.04
N VAL A 29 -4.74 3.34 4.22
CA VAL A 29 -5.17 3.81 2.89
C VAL A 29 -4.53 2.97 1.79
N ILE A 30 -5.36 2.51 0.86
CA ILE A 30 -4.91 1.84 -0.36
C ILE A 30 -4.80 2.89 -1.47
N CYS A 31 -3.58 3.18 -1.89
CA CYS A 31 -3.26 4.09 -2.98
C CYS A 31 -3.01 3.30 -4.27
N ILE A 32 -3.85 3.49 -5.28
CA ILE A 32 -3.62 2.97 -6.63
C ILE A 32 -3.04 4.11 -7.47
N ASN A 33 -1.72 4.09 -7.67
CA ASN A 33 -0.99 5.12 -8.39
C ASN A 33 -0.82 4.76 -9.87
N LYS A 34 -0.45 5.77 -10.67
CA LYS A 34 -0.23 5.71 -12.12
C LYS A 34 -1.48 5.41 -12.93
N ILE A 35 -2.63 5.92 -12.49
CA ILE A 35 -3.90 5.74 -13.21
C ILE A 35 -3.91 6.33 -14.63
N ASP A 36 -2.91 7.13 -14.98
CA ASP A 36 -2.63 7.63 -16.33
C ASP A 36 -2.17 6.53 -17.31
N LEU A 37 -1.72 5.36 -16.83
CA LEU A 37 -1.22 4.27 -17.66
C LEU A 37 -2.23 3.12 -17.86
N ASP A 38 -3.41 3.19 -17.24
CA ASP A 38 -4.22 2.01 -16.95
C ASP A 38 -5.51 1.92 -17.75
N ALA A 39 -5.92 0.68 -18.07
CA ALA A 39 -7.27 0.41 -18.53
C ALA A 39 -8.28 0.59 -17.37
N LEU A 40 -9.26 1.49 -17.55
CA LEU A 40 -10.24 1.87 -16.51
C LEU A 40 -10.92 0.67 -15.83
N ARG A 41 -11.19 -0.41 -16.57
CA ARG A 41 -12.03 -1.52 -16.10
C ARG A 41 -11.38 -2.39 -15.01
N GLU A 42 -10.11 -2.75 -15.12
CA GLU A 42 -9.43 -3.59 -14.10
C GLU A 42 -9.23 -2.81 -12.80
N ARG A 43 -8.86 -1.53 -12.92
CA ARG A 43 -8.74 -0.59 -11.81
C ARG A 43 -10.05 -0.51 -11.01
N ASP A 44 -11.17 -0.30 -11.70
CA ASP A 44 -12.47 -0.09 -11.05
C ASP A 44 -12.95 -1.35 -10.30
N GLN A 45 -12.61 -2.55 -10.79
CA GLN A 45 -12.88 -3.81 -10.08
C GLN A 45 -12.10 -3.90 -8.77
N VAL A 46 -10.80 -3.59 -8.79
CA VAL A 46 -9.95 -3.60 -7.59
C VAL A 46 -10.41 -2.55 -6.58
N ILE A 47 -10.73 -1.34 -7.04
CA ILE A 47 -11.28 -0.28 -6.17
C ILE A 47 -12.58 -0.75 -5.52
N SER A 48 -13.50 -1.32 -6.31
CA SER A 48 -14.80 -1.77 -5.82
C SER A 48 -14.67 -2.89 -4.79
N LEU A 49 -13.75 -3.84 -5.02
CA LEU A 49 -13.47 -4.92 -4.08
C LEU A 49 -13.07 -4.38 -2.71
N TYR A 50 -11.99 -3.60 -2.63
CA TYR A 50 -11.47 -3.15 -1.34
C TYR A 50 -12.39 -2.13 -0.65
N ARG A 51 -13.09 -1.27 -1.40
CA ARG A 51 -14.13 -0.41 -0.81
C ARG A 51 -15.29 -1.22 -0.27
N GLY A 52 -15.68 -2.31 -0.93
CA GLY A 52 -16.71 -3.23 -0.44
C GLY A 52 -16.32 -3.93 0.87
N LEU A 53 -15.01 -4.09 1.11
CA LEU A 53 -14.44 -4.58 2.37
C LEU A 53 -14.27 -3.49 3.44
N GLY A 54 -14.66 -2.24 3.15
CA GLY A 54 -14.59 -1.11 4.09
C GLY A 54 -13.27 -0.33 4.09
N TYR A 55 -12.34 -0.63 3.17
CA TYR A 55 -11.08 0.12 3.08
C TYR A 55 -11.23 1.44 2.32
N GLU A 56 -10.47 2.43 2.76
CA GLU A 56 -10.27 3.66 1.99
C GLU A 56 -9.35 3.38 0.79
N VAL A 57 -9.83 3.73 -0.41
CA VAL A 57 -9.08 3.56 -1.66
C VAL A 57 -9.01 4.88 -2.41
N ILE A 58 -7.79 5.36 -2.64
CA ILE A 58 -7.49 6.59 -3.37
C ILE A 58 -6.76 6.23 -4.67
N ALA A 59 -7.35 6.63 -5.79
CA ALA A 59 -6.76 6.49 -7.12
C ALA A 59 -5.96 7.75 -7.44
N THR A 60 -4.68 7.61 -7.76
CA THR A 60 -3.76 8.73 -7.95
C THR A 60 -2.90 8.61 -9.20
N SER A 61 -2.41 9.75 -9.67
CA SER A 61 -1.32 9.83 -10.63
C SER A 61 -0.37 10.91 -10.16
N ALA A 62 0.77 10.51 -9.62
CA ALA A 62 1.83 11.45 -9.24
C ALA A 62 2.39 12.23 -10.46
N MET A 63 2.20 11.70 -11.68
CA MET A 63 2.64 12.38 -12.92
C MET A 63 1.70 13.51 -13.32
N THR A 64 0.38 13.30 -13.23
CA THR A 64 -0.63 14.28 -13.65
C THR A 64 -1.19 15.12 -12.50
N GLY A 65 -0.92 14.73 -11.25
CA GLY A 65 -1.50 15.31 -10.04
C GLY A 65 -2.91 14.81 -9.72
N SER A 66 -3.52 13.97 -10.56
CA SER A 66 -4.87 13.46 -10.32
C SER A 66 -4.95 12.67 -9.00
N GLY A 67 -5.96 12.96 -8.18
CA GLY A 67 -6.19 12.32 -6.88
C GLY A 67 -5.15 12.62 -5.80
N MET A 68 -4.07 13.34 -6.11
CA MET A 68 -3.00 13.65 -5.15
C MET A 68 -3.45 14.53 -3.99
N PRO A 69 -4.31 15.56 -4.16
CA PRO A 69 -4.76 16.38 -3.03
C PRO A 69 -5.39 15.55 -1.89
N ALA A 70 -6.29 14.61 -2.23
CA ALA A 70 -6.92 13.72 -1.25
C ALA A 70 -5.92 12.80 -0.55
N LEU A 71 -4.86 12.36 -1.26
CA LEU A 71 -3.81 11.56 -0.65
C LEU A 71 -2.92 12.40 0.28
N ILE A 72 -2.58 13.63 -0.11
CA ILE A 72 -1.74 14.57 0.66
C ILE A 72 -2.38 14.88 2.01
N GLU A 73 -3.69 15.09 2.05
CA GLU A 73 -4.42 15.32 3.31
C GLU A 73 -4.21 14.21 4.35
N ARG A 74 -3.98 12.95 3.91
CA ARG A 74 -3.74 11.82 4.82
C ARG A 74 -2.33 11.83 5.44
N PHE A 75 -1.40 12.60 4.90
CA PHE A 75 -0.02 12.69 5.40
C PHE A 75 0.18 13.76 6.49
N HIS A 76 -0.72 14.74 6.60
CA HIS A 76 -0.51 15.92 7.46
C HIS A 76 -0.59 15.61 8.96
N GLU A 77 -1.08 14.43 9.33
CA GLU A 77 -1.22 14.03 10.73
C GLU A 77 -0.44 12.75 11.05
N GLY A 78 0.29 12.78 12.17
CA GLY A 78 0.95 11.61 12.73
C GLY A 78 2.16 11.12 11.93
N LEU A 79 2.34 9.79 11.91
CA LEU A 79 3.42 9.10 11.21
C LEU A 79 2.82 8.18 10.17
N SER A 80 3.16 8.43 8.90
CA SER A 80 2.77 7.60 7.77
C SER A 80 3.93 6.73 7.29
N VAL A 81 3.62 5.54 6.78
CA VAL A 81 4.60 4.65 6.15
C VAL A 81 4.11 4.29 4.75
N LEU A 82 4.94 4.53 3.74
CA LEU A 82 4.64 4.08 2.38
C LEU A 82 5.19 2.68 2.14
N VAL A 83 4.30 1.77 1.82
CA VAL A 83 4.60 0.36 1.54
C VAL A 83 4.09 -0.01 0.15
N GLY A 84 4.91 -0.69 -0.64
CA GLY A 84 4.52 -1.19 -1.95
C GLY A 84 5.71 -1.64 -2.79
N PRO A 85 5.47 -2.30 -3.93
CA PRO A 85 6.53 -2.84 -4.77
C PRO A 85 7.51 -1.75 -5.26
N SER A 86 8.72 -2.19 -5.60
CA SER A 86 9.66 -1.34 -6.34
C SER A 86 9.03 -0.94 -7.68
N GLY A 87 9.12 0.34 -8.04
CA GLY A 87 8.46 0.88 -9.24
C GLY A 87 6.98 1.25 -9.05
N GLY A 88 6.35 0.99 -7.90
CA GLY A 88 4.97 1.42 -7.61
C GLY A 88 4.76 2.94 -7.51
N GLY A 89 5.84 3.73 -7.55
CA GLY A 89 5.78 5.20 -7.56
C GLY A 89 5.80 5.86 -6.17
N LYS A 90 6.25 5.15 -5.11
CA LYS A 90 6.41 5.70 -3.75
C LYS A 90 7.23 7.00 -3.75
N SER A 91 8.43 6.99 -4.32
CA SER A 91 9.28 8.19 -4.38
C SER A 91 8.64 9.33 -5.20
N SER A 92 7.88 9.01 -6.25
CA SER A 92 7.13 10.02 -7.02
C SER A 92 6.00 10.63 -6.19
N ILE A 93 5.29 9.82 -5.40
CA ILE A 93 4.27 10.31 -4.45
C ILE A 93 4.93 11.19 -3.39
N LEU A 94 6.03 10.75 -2.79
CA LEU A 94 6.74 11.53 -1.77
C LEU A 94 7.21 12.88 -2.30
N ASN A 95 7.74 12.94 -3.53
CA ASN A 95 8.09 14.22 -4.16
C ASN A 95 6.87 15.08 -4.50
N ALA A 96 5.69 14.49 -4.71
CA ALA A 96 4.46 15.25 -4.91
C ALA A 96 3.86 15.76 -3.59
N VAL A 97 4.09 15.05 -2.48
CA VAL A 97 3.72 15.47 -1.12
C VAL A 97 4.68 16.55 -0.61
N GLU A 98 5.98 16.34 -0.77
CA GLU A 98 7.03 17.25 -0.33
C GLU A 98 8.11 17.37 -1.42
N PRO A 99 8.00 18.37 -2.32
CA PRO A 99 8.92 18.57 -3.43
C PRO A 99 10.37 18.72 -3.02
N GLU A 100 10.63 19.27 -1.83
CA GLU A 100 11.99 19.48 -1.30
C GLU A 100 12.74 18.19 -0.99
N LEU A 101 12.04 17.04 -0.87
CA LEU A 101 12.71 15.75 -0.63
C LEU A 101 13.61 15.32 -1.80
N GLY A 102 13.28 15.74 -3.02
CA GLY A 102 14.11 15.49 -4.21
C GLY A 102 14.50 14.02 -4.41
N LEU A 103 13.63 13.08 -4.01
CA LEU A 103 13.94 11.65 -4.05
C LEU A 103 14.14 11.19 -5.49
N ARG A 104 15.16 10.34 -5.69
CA ARG A 104 15.44 9.76 -7.02
C ARG A 104 14.28 8.87 -7.47
N THR A 105 13.68 9.19 -8.61
CA THR A 105 12.65 8.36 -9.24
C THR A 105 13.25 7.50 -10.35
N GLN A 106 12.56 6.41 -10.74
CA GLN A 106 13.02 5.56 -11.84
C GLN A 106 13.12 6.31 -13.18
N GLU A 107 12.29 7.32 -13.40
CA GLU A 107 12.32 8.17 -14.59
C GLU A 107 13.60 9.03 -14.62
N LEU A 108 13.93 9.68 -13.50
CA LEU A 108 15.21 10.41 -13.34
C LEU A 108 16.43 9.49 -13.49
N MET A 109 16.34 8.24 -13.03
CA MET A 109 17.41 7.24 -13.20
C MET A 109 17.63 6.83 -14.67
N ARG A 110 16.59 6.82 -15.52
CA ARG A 110 16.76 6.48 -16.95
C ARG A 110 17.58 7.52 -17.71
N HIS A 111 17.60 8.77 -17.24
CA HIS A 111 18.39 9.85 -17.84
C HIS A 111 19.83 9.93 -17.33
N HIS A 112 20.16 9.27 -16.21
CA HIS A 112 21.52 9.24 -15.65
C HIS A 112 22.08 7.82 -15.69
N ASP A 113 22.93 7.55 -16.70
CA ASP A 113 23.51 6.25 -17.01
C ASP A 113 24.66 5.82 -16.06
N ARG A 114 24.46 5.93 -14.74
CA ARG A 114 25.40 5.38 -13.74
C ARG A 114 24.69 4.92 -12.47
N GLY A 115 24.76 3.61 -12.24
CA GLY A 115 24.72 3.02 -10.90
C GLY A 115 23.32 2.80 -10.33
N ARG A 116 22.86 1.55 -10.40
CA ARG A 116 21.65 1.05 -9.75
C ARG A 116 21.88 0.94 -8.24
N HIS A 117 21.65 2.04 -7.52
CA HIS A 117 21.54 2.04 -6.08
C HIS A 117 20.13 2.50 -5.68
N THR A 118 19.25 1.52 -5.50
CA THR A 118 17.95 1.65 -4.82
C THR A 118 18.16 2.02 -3.36
N THR A 119 17.32 2.89 -2.79
CA THR A 119 17.33 3.31 -1.38
C THR A 119 17.55 2.12 -0.44
N THR A 120 18.71 2.04 0.24
CA THR A 120 19.12 0.89 1.08
C THR A 120 18.83 1.10 2.57
N SER A 121 18.44 2.31 2.97
CA SER A 121 18.05 2.65 4.34
C SER A 121 16.64 3.19 4.36
N SER A 122 15.91 2.94 5.44
CA SER A 122 14.64 3.62 5.68
C SER A 122 14.94 5.01 6.22
N SER A 123 14.31 6.03 5.66
CA SER A 123 14.47 7.42 6.08
C SER A 123 13.16 7.97 6.61
N LEU A 124 13.23 8.77 7.67
CA LEU A 124 12.07 9.46 8.23
C LEU A 124 12.14 10.94 7.82
N HIS A 125 11.10 11.40 7.13
CA HIS A 125 11.01 12.75 6.63
C HIS A 125 9.93 13.50 7.40
N ARG A 126 10.26 14.71 7.86
CA ARG A 126 9.27 15.66 8.39
C ARG A 126 8.68 16.43 7.22
N LEU A 127 7.37 16.57 7.19
CA LEU A 127 6.66 17.30 6.13
C LEU A 127 6.44 18.76 6.57
N SER A 128 6.47 19.68 5.60
CA SER A 128 6.27 21.12 5.80
C SER A 128 4.89 21.43 6.37
N GLU A 129 3.86 20.79 5.84
CA GLU A 129 2.45 20.93 6.25
C GLU A 129 2.09 20.11 7.52
N GLY A 130 3.07 19.43 8.14
CA GLY A 130 2.88 18.64 9.35
C GLY A 130 2.93 17.13 9.13
N GLY A 131 3.17 16.39 10.21
CA GLY A 131 3.34 14.94 10.16
C GLY A 131 4.74 14.47 9.75
N TYR A 132 4.90 13.15 9.68
CA TYR A 132 6.12 12.48 9.28
C TYR A 132 5.81 11.36 8.30
N VAL A 133 6.73 11.11 7.37
CA VAL A 133 6.65 9.96 6.48
C VAL A 133 7.94 9.14 6.51
N ALA A 134 7.81 7.85 6.79
CA ALA A 134 8.89 6.90 6.63
C ALA A 134 8.92 6.41 5.17
N ASP A 135 9.99 6.76 4.44
CA ASP A 135 10.31 6.13 3.17
C ASP A 135 10.98 4.80 3.46
N THR A 136 10.36 3.73 2.97
CA THR A 136 10.91 2.38 3.09
C THR A 136 11.48 1.96 1.74
N PRO A 137 12.63 1.27 1.71
CA PRO A 137 13.11 0.61 0.50
C PRO A 137 11.98 -0.17 -0.15
N GLY A 138 11.88 -0.14 -1.48
CA GLY A 138 10.84 -0.89 -2.18
C GLY A 138 10.88 -2.38 -1.81
N VAL A 139 10.00 -2.79 -0.90
CA VAL A 139 9.95 -4.17 -0.43
C VAL A 139 9.40 -5.00 -1.58
N LYS A 140 10.19 -5.96 -2.07
CA LYS A 140 9.76 -6.84 -3.17
C LYS A 140 8.51 -7.64 -2.79
N GLN A 141 8.42 -8.03 -1.53
CA GLN A 141 7.25 -8.65 -0.93
C GLN A 141 7.33 -8.45 0.57
N LEU A 142 6.27 -7.88 1.17
CA LEU A 142 6.03 -8.07 2.58
C LEU A 142 5.49 -9.48 2.81
N GLN A 143 5.97 -10.10 3.87
CA GLN A 143 5.55 -11.43 4.29
C GLN A 143 5.01 -11.31 5.71
N PRO A 144 3.84 -11.91 6.02
CA PRO A 144 3.21 -11.85 7.34
C PRO A 144 3.93 -12.77 8.34
N TRP A 145 5.24 -12.60 8.50
CA TRP A 145 6.03 -13.39 9.43
C TRP A 145 5.56 -13.15 10.86
N GLY A 146 5.45 -14.23 11.64
CA GLY A 146 5.09 -14.16 13.05
C GLY A 146 3.58 -14.06 13.30
N ILE A 147 2.73 -14.09 12.27
CA ILE A 147 1.28 -14.21 12.43
C ILE A 147 0.90 -15.69 12.53
N PRO A 148 0.32 -16.15 13.65
CA PRO A 148 -0.21 -17.50 13.78
C PRO A 148 -1.31 -17.79 12.74
N VAL A 149 -1.38 -19.03 12.26
CA VAL A 149 -2.33 -19.43 11.20
C VAL A 149 -3.78 -19.29 11.67
N ASP A 150 -4.05 -19.61 12.93
CA ASP A 150 -5.35 -19.50 13.59
C ASP A 150 -5.80 -18.05 13.80
N GLU A 151 -4.86 -17.10 13.89
CA GLU A 151 -5.20 -15.66 13.96
C GLU A 151 -5.44 -15.05 12.57
N LEU A 152 -4.87 -15.62 11.51
CA LEU A 152 -4.87 -15.02 10.17
C LEU A 152 -6.27 -14.64 9.67
N VAL A 153 -7.26 -15.49 9.95
CA VAL A 153 -8.66 -15.31 9.56
C VAL A 153 -9.24 -14.01 10.12
N SER A 154 -8.86 -13.62 11.33
CA SER A 154 -9.36 -12.42 12.00
C SER A 154 -8.88 -11.12 11.35
N TYR A 155 -7.82 -11.17 10.54
CA TYR A 155 -7.26 -10.01 9.84
C TYR A 155 -7.85 -9.77 8.45
N PHE A 156 -8.76 -10.64 7.97
CA PHE A 156 -9.57 -10.43 6.77
C PHE A 156 -10.98 -10.00 7.18
N PRO A 157 -11.43 -8.75 6.95
CA PRO A 157 -12.71 -8.26 7.45
C PRO A 157 -13.92 -9.14 7.10
N GLU A 158 -13.96 -9.63 5.87
CA GLU A 158 -15.01 -10.49 5.33
C GLU A 158 -15.04 -11.88 5.98
N MET A 159 -13.89 -12.38 6.42
CA MET A 159 -13.76 -13.67 7.11
C MET A 159 -13.98 -13.51 8.62
N ALA A 160 -13.45 -12.43 9.20
CA ALA A 160 -13.61 -12.08 10.60
C ALA A 160 -15.11 -12.00 10.97
N ALA A 161 -15.93 -11.41 10.09
CA ALA A 161 -17.39 -11.32 10.26
C ALA A 161 -18.10 -12.69 10.33
N LEU A 162 -17.47 -13.75 9.83
CA LEU A 162 -18.00 -15.12 9.82
C LEU A 162 -17.36 -16.01 10.90
N THR A 163 -16.45 -15.46 11.70
CA THR A 163 -15.75 -16.22 12.75
C THR A 163 -16.77 -16.67 13.80
N GLY A 164 -16.85 -17.99 14.03
CA GLY A 164 -17.85 -18.62 14.91
C GLY A 164 -19.10 -19.15 14.20
N ALA A 165 -19.29 -18.87 12.91
CA ALA A 165 -20.32 -19.53 12.10
C ALA A 165 -19.88 -20.93 11.62
N CYS A 166 -18.59 -21.26 11.73
CA CYS A 166 -18.08 -22.58 11.38
C CYS A 166 -18.52 -23.63 12.42
N GLN A 167 -18.98 -24.77 11.94
CA GLN A 167 -19.39 -25.89 12.80
C GLN A 167 -18.19 -26.54 13.51
N LEU A 168 -17.02 -26.46 12.90
CA LEU A 168 -15.77 -27.04 13.41
C LEU A 168 -14.97 -25.97 14.15
N ARG A 169 -14.50 -26.30 15.37
CA ARG A 169 -13.76 -25.37 16.22
C ARG A 169 -12.31 -25.14 15.75
N ASP A 170 -11.73 -26.13 15.09
CA ASP A 170 -10.35 -26.20 14.61
C ASP A 170 -10.28 -26.20 13.07
N CYS A 171 -11.26 -25.58 12.42
CA CYS A 171 -11.33 -25.47 10.97
C CYS A 171 -10.13 -24.68 10.41
N SER A 172 -9.42 -25.27 9.46
CA SER A 172 -8.37 -24.61 8.67
C SER A 172 -8.91 -23.77 7.51
N HIS A 173 -10.20 -23.94 7.17
CA HIS A 173 -10.87 -23.28 6.04
C HIS A 173 -10.25 -23.58 4.67
N LEU A 174 -9.67 -24.77 4.50
CA LEU A 174 -8.99 -25.19 3.26
C LEU A 174 -9.60 -26.42 2.60
N HIS A 175 -10.01 -27.40 3.41
CA HIS A 175 -10.40 -28.73 2.94
C HIS A 175 -11.62 -29.31 3.65
N GLU A 176 -12.10 -28.60 4.68
CA GLU A 176 -13.25 -28.96 5.48
C GLU A 176 -14.53 -28.94 4.62
N PRO A 177 -15.51 -29.80 4.94
CA PRO A 177 -16.72 -30.00 4.14
C PRO A 177 -17.65 -28.78 4.08
#